data_AF-A0A437CMJ8-F1
#
_entry.id   AF-A0A437CMJ8-F1
#
_cell.length_a   1.000
_cell.length_b   1.000
_cell.length_c   1.000
_cell.angle_alpha   90.00
_cell.angle_beta   90.00
_cell.angle_gamma   90.00
#
_symmetry.space_group_name_H-M   'P 1'
#
loop_
_entity.id
_entity.type
_entity.pdbx_description
1 polymer ?
#
loop_
_entity_poly.entity_id
_entity_poly.type
_entity_poly.pdbx_seq_one_letter_code
_entity_poly.pdbx_strand_id
1 'polypeptide(L)'
;MKLVFRLQPVVDAVDKGFNYDSFPSLTAEDDMSTTNMATHSDSWEDLRKQARQLENELDLKLVSFSKLCTSYSASNHGQRSRSDSFSQSQDNVLVAMTTELEHLLAKLTVVNEKMAEYINSPGASLHNAALMHTLQRHRDILKDYSHEFYKTKNNFFTLREREDLLGSVHRDIESYKSSTGVNNRRTEIFLKEHEHLRNSDSLIDNAISIAMATKENITFQRGMLKSIQTRVTTLANRFPAINSLIHKINLRKRRDSLILGGVIGICTIILLLYTFH
;
A
#
# COMPACT_ATOMS: atom_id res chain seq x y z
N MET A 1 -24.50 15.94 -50.14
CA MET A 1 -23.02 16.09 -50.17
C MET A 1 -22.73 17.41 -50.87
N LYS A 2 -21.86 18.26 -50.30
CA LYS A 2 -21.65 19.73 -50.53
C LYS A 2 -22.55 20.65 -49.71
N LEU A 3 -22.10 21.78 -49.15
CA LEU A 3 -20.81 22.33 -48.67
C LEU A 3 -21.21 23.73 -48.11
N VAL A 4 -20.55 24.22 -47.05
CA VAL A 4 -20.24 25.65 -46.75
C VAL A 4 -21.39 26.55 -46.26
N PHE A 5 -21.44 27.02 -45.01
CA PHE A 5 -20.67 28.09 -44.31
C PHE A 5 -20.89 29.55 -44.77
N ARG A 6 -21.34 30.37 -43.81
CA ARG A 6 -21.18 31.84 -43.65
C ARG A 6 -22.01 32.79 -44.53
N LEU A 7 -22.78 33.69 -43.90
CA LEU A 7 -22.51 35.14 -43.82
C LEU A 7 -23.65 35.88 -43.05
N GLN A 8 -23.30 36.58 -41.97
CA GLN A 8 -24.05 37.73 -41.39
C GLN A 8 -23.88 38.97 -42.32
N PRO A 9 -24.67 40.06 -42.25
CA PRO A 9 -24.56 41.13 -41.21
C PRO A 9 -25.93 41.71 -40.71
N VAL A 10 -26.06 42.22 -39.47
CA VAL A 10 -26.00 43.65 -38.98
C VAL A 10 -27.06 44.56 -39.70
N VAL A 11 -27.95 45.39 -39.10
CA VAL A 11 -27.78 46.52 -38.15
C VAL A 11 -29.17 47.09 -37.68
N ASP A 12 -29.20 47.67 -36.48
CA ASP A 12 -29.98 48.84 -35.96
C ASP A 12 -31.50 48.84 -35.64
N ALA A 13 -31.79 49.07 -34.34
CA ALA A 13 -32.63 50.15 -33.77
C ALA A 13 -32.53 50.08 -32.21
N VAL A 14 -31.74 50.90 -31.51
CA VAL A 14 -31.97 52.31 -31.06
C VAL A 14 -33.31 52.46 -30.34
N ASP A 15 -33.31 52.29 -29.02
CA ASP A 15 -33.24 53.34 -27.97
C ASP A 15 -34.61 53.94 -27.59
N LYS A 16 -34.97 53.76 -26.31
CA LYS A 16 -35.68 54.74 -25.48
C LYS A 16 -35.71 54.22 -24.05
N GLY A 17 -34.84 54.81 -23.23
CA GLY A 17 -34.67 54.47 -21.83
C GLY A 17 -35.85 54.89 -20.94
N PHE A 18 -35.76 54.40 -19.70
CA PHE A 18 -36.23 55.10 -18.51
C PHE A 18 -35.35 54.64 -17.34
N ASN A 19 -34.62 55.60 -16.78
CA ASN A 19 -33.91 55.47 -15.52
C ASN A 19 -34.81 56.05 -14.42
N TYR A 20 -35.02 55.31 -13.34
CA TYR A 20 -35.55 55.80 -12.07
C TYR A 20 -34.81 55.07 -10.93
N ASP A 21 -33.78 55.75 -10.44
CA ASP A 21 -33.37 55.94 -9.05
C ASP A 21 -33.47 54.81 -8.00
N SER A 22 -32.31 54.66 -7.33
CA SER A 22 -32.13 54.43 -5.89
C SER A 22 -32.54 53.10 -5.27
N PHE A 23 -31.54 52.25 -5.00
CA PHE A 23 -31.23 51.68 -3.68
C PHE A 23 -29.79 51.11 -3.70
N PRO A 24 -28.86 51.53 -2.81
CA PRO A 24 -27.58 50.83 -2.66
C PRO A 24 -27.77 49.67 -1.67
N SER A 25 -28.06 48.47 -2.18
CA SER A 25 -27.99 47.25 -1.39
C SER A 25 -26.54 46.74 -1.34
N LEU A 26 -25.94 46.85 -0.16
CA LEU A 26 -24.76 46.09 0.26
C LEU A 26 -24.95 44.60 -0.06
N THR A 27 -24.19 44.07 -1.03
CA THR A 27 -23.82 42.65 -1.09
C THR A 27 -22.45 42.53 -1.75
N ALA A 28 -21.40 42.91 -1.03
CA ALA A 28 -20.01 42.63 -1.37
C ALA A 28 -19.54 41.31 -0.72
N GLU A 29 -20.39 40.28 -0.66
CA GLU A 29 -20.06 38.98 -0.05
C GLU A 29 -20.21 37.77 -1.00
N ASP A 30 -20.74 37.93 -2.22
CA ASP A 30 -21.00 36.79 -3.12
C ASP A 30 -19.87 36.46 -4.13
N ASP A 31 -18.89 37.35 -4.34
CA ASP A 31 -17.82 37.10 -5.33
C ASP A 31 -16.65 36.27 -4.78
N MET A 32 -16.41 36.27 -3.46
CA MET A 32 -15.25 35.59 -2.86
C MET A 32 -15.43 34.05 -2.79
N SER A 33 -16.67 33.58 -2.61
CA SER A 33 -16.97 32.14 -2.47
C SER A 33 -16.85 31.39 -3.80
N THR A 34 -17.17 32.04 -4.92
CA THR A 34 -17.14 31.42 -6.25
C THR A 34 -15.71 31.32 -6.79
N THR A 35 -14.85 32.30 -6.51
CA THR A 35 -13.42 32.25 -6.85
C THR A 35 -12.68 31.17 -6.06
N ASN A 36 -13.01 30.98 -4.77
CA ASN A 36 -12.44 29.91 -3.96
C ASN A 36 -12.84 28.51 -4.47
N MET A 37 -14.08 28.32 -4.93
CA MET A 37 -14.51 27.02 -5.48
C MET A 37 -13.80 26.65 -6.79
N ALA A 38 -13.60 27.62 -7.70
CA ALA A 38 -12.91 27.39 -8.98
C ALA A 38 -11.41 27.08 -8.80
N THR A 39 -10.73 27.81 -7.92
CA THR A 39 -9.30 27.61 -7.61
C THR A 39 -9.04 26.27 -6.93
N HIS A 40 -9.94 25.85 -6.03
CA HIS A 40 -9.89 24.54 -5.42
C HIS A 40 -10.05 23.42 -6.47
N SER A 41 -11.02 23.51 -7.37
CA SER A 41 -11.23 22.49 -8.41
C SER A 41 -10.06 22.37 -9.40
N ASP A 42 -9.42 23.49 -9.77
CA ASP A 42 -8.25 23.49 -10.65
C ASP A 42 -7.04 22.82 -9.97
N SER A 43 -6.82 23.11 -8.68
CA SER A 43 -5.73 22.48 -7.92
C SER A 43 -5.85 20.95 -7.83
N TRP A 44 -7.07 20.42 -7.70
CA TRP A 44 -7.30 18.97 -7.67
C TRP A 44 -7.09 18.32 -9.04
N GLU A 45 -7.57 18.97 -10.11
CA GLU A 45 -7.41 18.46 -11.46
C GLU A 45 -5.93 18.43 -11.87
N ASP A 46 -5.15 19.41 -11.43
CA ASP A 46 -3.69 19.45 -11.67
C ASP A 46 -2.96 18.33 -10.92
N LEU A 47 -3.31 18.07 -9.66
CA LEU A 47 -2.77 16.92 -8.91
C LEU A 47 -3.09 15.58 -9.59
N ARG A 48 -4.31 15.43 -10.11
CA ARG A 48 -4.74 14.23 -10.83
C ARG A 48 -3.97 14.04 -12.14
N LYS A 49 -3.76 15.12 -12.91
CA LYS A 49 -2.94 15.08 -14.14
C LYS A 49 -1.50 14.70 -13.81
N GLN A 50 -0.94 15.27 -12.75
CA GLN A 50 0.41 14.97 -12.28
C GLN A 50 0.55 13.51 -11.84
N ALA A 51 -0.43 12.96 -11.10
CA ALA A 51 -0.45 11.56 -10.71
C ALA A 51 -0.44 10.64 -11.95
N ARG A 52 -1.32 10.90 -12.93
CA ARG A 52 -1.35 10.12 -14.19
C ARG A 52 -0.05 10.20 -14.98
N GLN A 53 0.60 11.35 -15.01
CA GLN A 53 1.89 11.51 -15.68
C GLN A 53 2.97 10.67 -15.00
N LEU A 54 3.04 10.73 -13.66
CA LEU A 54 3.98 9.92 -12.87
C LEU A 54 3.71 8.42 -13.03
N GLU A 55 2.45 8.00 -13.05
CA GLU A 55 2.05 6.60 -13.30
C GLU A 55 2.54 6.11 -14.67
N ASN A 56 2.32 6.89 -15.73
CA ASN A 56 2.78 6.54 -17.08
C ASN A 56 4.31 6.46 -17.17
N GLU A 57 5.02 7.40 -16.54
CA GLU A 57 6.48 7.38 -16.52
C GLU A 57 7.01 6.17 -15.75
N LEU A 58 6.37 5.84 -14.63
CA LEU A 58 6.72 4.70 -13.80
C LEU A 58 6.48 3.39 -14.55
N ASP A 59 5.36 3.23 -15.25
CA ASP A 59 5.08 2.05 -16.07
C ASP A 59 6.16 1.82 -17.15
N LEU A 60 6.48 2.86 -17.93
CA LEU A 60 7.50 2.79 -18.97
C LEU A 60 8.88 2.41 -18.42
N LYS A 61 9.28 3.02 -17.30
CA LYS A 61 10.54 2.70 -16.64
C LYS A 61 10.52 1.31 -16.00
N LEU A 62 9.43 0.89 -15.39
CA LEU A 62 9.33 -0.43 -14.78
C LEU A 62 9.44 -1.54 -15.83
N VAL A 63 8.80 -1.36 -17.00
CA VAL A 63 8.91 -2.30 -18.13
C VAL A 63 10.35 -2.37 -18.65
N SER A 64 11.01 -1.23 -18.83
CA SER A 64 12.40 -1.21 -19.29
C SER A 64 13.37 -1.78 -18.25
N PHE A 65 13.13 -1.55 -16.95
CA PHE A 65 13.90 -2.11 -15.85
C PHE A 65 13.79 -3.64 -15.81
N SER A 66 12.56 -4.16 -15.92
CA SER A 66 12.30 -5.60 -16.00
C SER A 66 12.97 -6.25 -17.21
N LYS A 67 12.95 -5.59 -18.38
CA LYS A 67 13.68 -6.04 -19.58
C LYS A 67 15.18 -6.08 -19.37
N LEU A 68 15.76 -5.09 -18.68
CA LEU A 68 17.18 -5.09 -18.37
C LEU A 68 17.55 -6.21 -17.39
N CYS A 69 16.74 -6.44 -16.35
CA CYS A 69 16.96 -7.54 -15.39
C CYS A 69 16.89 -8.93 -16.05
N THR A 70 15.92 -9.13 -16.95
CA THR A 70 15.79 -10.40 -17.70
C THR A 70 16.91 -10.58 -18.73
N SER A 71 17.31 -9.51 -19.42
CA SER A 71 18.44 -9.53 -20.35
C SER A 71 19.75 -9.82 -19.62
N TYR A 72 19.95 -9.25 -18.43
CA TYR A 72 21.08 -9.52 -17.54
C TYR A 72 21.15 -11.01 -17.14
N SER A 73 19.99 -11.64 -16.89
CA SER A 73 19.91 -13.09 -16.63
C SER A 73 20.32 -13.91 -17.87
N ALA A 74 19.83 -13.54 -19.04
CA ALA A 74 20.03 -14.29 -20.29
C ALA A 74 21.49 -14.20 -20.80
N SER A 75 22.12 -13.03 -20.69
CA SER A 75 23.54 -12.85 -21.06
C SER A 75 24.48 -13.72 -20.23
N ASN A 76 24.12 -14.01 -18.98
CA ASN A 76 24.96 -14.77 -18.06
C ASN A 76 24.94 -16.29 -18.34
N HIS A 77 23.89 -16.80 -18.99
CA HIS A 77 23.81 -18.24 -19.33
C HIS A 77 24.60 -18.61 -20.60
N GLY A 78 24.93 -17.63 -21.45
CA GLY A 78 25.44 -17.86 -22.80
C GLY A 78 26.93 -17.56 -23.05
N GLN A 79 27.61 -16.74 -22.24
CA GLN A 79 28.98 -16.31 -22.56
C GLN A 79 29.95 -16.39 -21.38
N ARG A 80 30.66 -17.52 -21.31
CA ARG A 80 31.79 -17.87 -20.42
C ARG A 80 33.07 -17.01 -20.58
N SER A 81 33.01 -15.85 -21.24
CA SER A 81 34.20 -15.01 -21.47
C SER A 81 33.78 -13.59 -21.90
N ARG A 82 33.27 -12.79 -20.97
CA ARG A 82 33.09 -11.34 -21.18
C ARG A 82 33.86 -10.58 -20.13
N SER A 83 34.54 -9.53 -20.58
CA SER A 83 35.37 -8.64 -19.78
C SER A 83 34.57 -8.01 -18.63
N ASP A 84 35.16 -8.01 -17.44
CA ASP A 84 34.64 -7.46 -16.17
C ASP A 84 34.02 -6.05 -16.35
N SER A 85 34.61 -5.25 -17.24
CA SER A 85 34.17 -3.87 -17.55
C SER A 85 32.78 -3.78 -18.19
N PHE A 86 32.33 -4.79 -18.94
CA PHE A 86 30.99 -4.78 -19.56
C PHE A 86 29.90 -5.07 -18.52
N SER A 87 30.14 -6.02 -17.61
CA SER A 87 29.22 -6.37 -16.52
C SER A 87 29.00 -5.16 -15.60
N GLN A 88 30.10 -4.52 -15.18
CA GLN A 88 30.05 -3.36 -14.30
C GLN A 88 29.32 -2.16 -14.90
N SER A 89 29.42 -1.96 -16.23
CA SER A 89 28.67 -0.89 -16.90
C SER A 89 27.16 -1.12 -16.85
N GLN A 90 26.72 -2.37 -16.99
CA GLN A 90 25.31 -2.75 -16.96
C GLN A 90 24.72 -2.67 -15.54
N ASP A 91 25.52 -3.01 -14.53
CA ASP A 91 25.16 -2.84 -13.11
C ASP A 91 24.93 -1.38 -12.76
N ASN A 92 25.80 -0.47 -13.18
CA ASN A 92 25.65 0.96 -12.92
C ASN A 92 24.36 1.51 -13.53
N VAL A 93 23.99 1.06 -14.73
CA VAL A 93 22.73 1.44 -15.39
C VAL A 93 21.52 0.91 -14.61
N LEU A 94 21.57 -0.33 -14.14
CA LEU A 94 20.49 -0.94 -13.34
C LEU A 94 20.32 -0.26 -11.98
N VAL A 95 21.43 0.10 -11.31
CA VAL A 95 21.41 0.85 -10.05
C VAL A 95 20.81 2.24 -10.27
N ALA A 96 21.25 2.97 -11.30
CA ALA A 96 20.70 4.28 -11.62
C ALA A 96 19.18 4.21 -11.87
N MET A 97 18.73 3.22 -12.62
CA MET A 97 17.31 3.02 -12.90
C MET A 97 16.50 2.65 -11.65
N THR A 98 17.08 1.88 -10.73
CA THR A 98 16.50 1.57 -9.43
C THR A 98 16.26 2.85 -8.63
N THR A 99 17.27 3.72 -8.54
CA THR A 99 17.15 5.00 -7.80
C THR A 99 16.12 5.94 -8.42
N GLU A 100 15.98 5.93 -9.74
CA GLU A 100 15.01 6.76 -10.45
C GLU A 100 13.57 6.27 -10.23
N LEU A 101 13.34 4.95 -10.23
CA LEU A 101 12.04 4.37 -9.88
C LEU A 101 11.65 4.64 -8.43
N GLU A 102 12.60 4.58 -7.49
CA GLU A 102 12.36 4.97 -6.09
C GLU A 102 11.94 6.44 -5.96
N HIS A 103 12.61 7.32 -6.72
CA HIS A 103 12.26 8.74 -6.76
C HIS A 103 10.86 8.99 -7.33
N LEU A 104 10.48 8.28 -8.40
CA LEU A 104 9.14 8.39 -8.98
C LEU A 104 8.06 7.86 -8.05
N LEU A 105 8.30 6.73 -7.37
CA LEU A 105 7.40 6.20 -6.34
C LEU A 105 7.22 7.19 -5.18
N ALA A 106 8.31 7.80 -4.71
CA ALA A 106 8.26 8.81 -3.66
C ALA A 106 7.46 10.04 -4.11
N LYS A 107 7.69 10.54 -5.33
CA LYS A 107 6.90 11.65 -5.90
C LYS A 107 5.41 11.31 -5.99
N LEU A 108 5.05 10.15 -6.51
CA LEU A 108 3.65 9.73 -6.65
C LEU A 108 2.98 9.59 -5.27
N THR A 109 3.73 9.13 -4.26
CA THR A 109 3.27 9.09 -2.86
C THR A 109 2.93 10.48 -2.35
N VAL A 110 3.84 11.45 -2.53
CA VAL A 110 3.60 12.85 -2.11
C VAL A 110 2.40 13.46 -2.84
N VAL A 111 2.22 13.18 -4.14
CA VAL A 111 1.04 13.67 -4.88
C VAL A 111 -0.25 13.04 -4.35
N ASN A 112 -0.23 11.74 -4.02
CA ASN A 112 -1.36 11.06 -3.39
C ASN A 112 -1.68 11.60 -1.99
N GLU A 113 -0.66 11.98 -1.21
CA GLU A 113 -0.85 12.64 0.09
C GLU A 113 -1.48 14.02 -0.06
N LYS A 114 -1.00 14.86 -1.00
CA LYS A 114 -1.61 16.16 -1.32
C LYS A 114 -3.06 16.02 -1.79
N MET A 115 -3.36 15.01 -2.59
CA MET A 115 -4.74 14.69 -2.98
C MET A 115 -5.58 14.27 -1.76
N ALA A 116 -5.02 13.54 -0.80
CA ALA A 116 -5.70 13.20 0.44
C ALA A 116 -5.97 14.42 1.33
N GLU A 117 -5.00 15.32 1.47
CA GLU A 117 -5.15 16.59 2.20
C GLU A 117 -6.24 17.46 1.58
N TYR A 118 -6.28 17.53 0.24
CA TYR A 118 -7.31 18.27 -0.49
C TYR A 118 -8.73 17.79 -0.14
N ILE A 119 -8.94 16.47 -0.04
CA ILE A 119 -10.27 15.91 0.26
C ILE A 119 -10.64 16.08 1.75
N ASN A 120 -9.64 16.11 2.64
CA ASN A 120 -9.87 16.33 4.07
C ASN A 120 -10.01 17.82 4.45
N SER A 121 -9.85 18.74 3.50
CA SER A 121 -9.95 20.19 3.75
C SER A 121 -11.40 20.62 4.04
N PRO A 122 -11.65 21.43 5.10
CA PRO A 122 -12.99 21.90 5.45
C PRO A 122 -13.50 22.89 4.40
N GLY A 123 -14.26 22.39 3.42
CA GLY A 123 -14.81 23.16 2.31
C GLY A 123 -15.27 22.28 1.13
N ALA A 124 -14.67 21.10 0.95
CA ALA A 124 -14.98 20.16 -0.13
C ALA A 124 -16.14 19.17 0.17
N SER A 125 -16.83 19.35 1.31
CA SER A 125 -17.68 18.34 1.97
C SER A 125 -18.84 17.75 1.14
N LEU A 126 -19.26 18.39 0.04
CA LEU A 126 -20.43 17.99 -0.76
C LEU A 126 -20.09 17.11 -1.98
N HIS A 127 -18.82 16.99 -2.38
CA HIS A 127 -18.38 16.26 -3.60
C HIS A 127 -17.47 15.05 -3.32
N ASN A 128 -17.44 14.57 -2.08
CA ASN A 128 -16.41 13.66 -1.59
C ASN A 128 -16.42 12.25 -2.20
N ALA A 129 -17.56 11.66 -2.55
CA ALA A 129 -17.60 10.24 -2.94
C ALA A 129 -16.78 9.91 -4.21
N ALA A 130 -16.93 10.70 -5.27
CA ALA A 130 -16.20 10.50 -6.52
C ALA A 130 -14.70 10.82 -6.38
N LEU A 131 -14.36 11.85 -5.60
CA LEU A 131 -12.97 12.24 -5.31
C LEU A 131 -12.28 11.18 -4.47
N MET A 132 -12.94 10.66 -3.43
CA MET A 132 -12.45 9.58 -2.58
C MET A 132 -12.22 8.31 -3.37
N HIS A 133 -13.15 7.93 -4.26
CA HIS A 133 -12.96 6.77 -5.13
C HIS A 133 -11.77 6.95 -6.09
N THR A 134 -11.59 8.15 -6.64
CA THR A 134 -10.45 8.47 -7.51
C THR A 134 -9.13 8.39 -6.74
N LEU A 135 -9.06 8.99 -5.55
CA LEU A 135 -7.87 8.90 -4.69
C LEU A 135 -7.57 7.45 -4.29
N GLN A 136 -8.60 6.69 -3.94
CA GLN A 136 -8.44 5.27 -3.59
C GLN A 136 -7.82 4.49 -4.75
N ARG A 137 -8.29 4.73 -5.98
CA ARG A 137 -7.70 4.13 -7.18
C ARG A 137 -6.21 4.49 -7.33
N HIS A 138 -5.85 5.76 -7.17
CA HIS A 138 -4.44 6.18 -7.26
C HIS A 138 -3.56 5.55 -6.16
N ARG A 139 -4.11 5.30 -4.96
CA ARG A 139 -3.41 4.57 -3.89
C ARG A 139 -3.22 3.09 -4.23
N ASP A 140 -4.25 2.46 -4.79
CA ASP A 140 -4.18 1.05 -5.20
C ASP A 140 -3.15 0.88 -6.33
N ILE A 141 -3.17 1.77 -7.33
CA ILE A 141 -2.18 1.80 -8.42
C ILE A 141 -0.76 2.00 -7.89
N LEU A 142 -0.54 2.96 -6.98
CA LEU A 142 0.76 3.19 -6.35
C LEU A 142 1.26 1.94 -5.61
N LYS A 143 0.37 1.22 -4.92
CA LYS A 143 0.68 -0.01 -4.21
C LYS A 143 1.10 -1.13 -5.17
N ASP A 144 0.37 -1.30 -6.27
CA ASP A 144 0.68 -2.29 -7.30
C ASP A 144 2.04 -2.01 -7.94
N TYR A 145 2.32 -0.76 -8.29
CA TYR A 145 3.62 -0.34 -8.82
C TYR A 145 4.76 -0.54 -7.81
N SER A 146 4.53 -0.19 -6.54
CA SER A 146 5.51 -0.44 -5.48
C SER A 146 5.82 -1.93 -5.36
N HIS A 147 4.79 -2.78 -5.39
CA HIS A 147 4.94 -4.22 -5.28
C HIS A 147 5.74 -4.80 -6.46
N GLU A 148 5.37 -4.46 -7.70
CA GLU A 148 6.10 -4.93 -8.89
C GLU A 148 7.53 -4.39 -8.94
N PHE A 149 7.77 -3.16 -8.48
CA PHE A 149 9.11 -2.60 -8.33
C PHE A 149 9.97 -3.43 -7.37
N TYR A 150 9.50 -3.67 -6.14
CA TYR A 150 10.27 -4.43 -5.15
C TYR A 150 10.50 -5.88 -5.58
N LYS A 151 9.52 -6.50 -6.23
CA LYS A 151 9.65 -7.84 -6.82
C LYS A 151 10.74 -7.89 -7.89
N THR A 152 10.74 -6.93 -8.82
CA THR A 152 11.76 -6.85 -9.89
C THR A 152 13.13 -6.52 -9.32
N LYS A 153 13.20 -5.58 -8.37
CA LYS A 153 14.41 -5.20 -7.64
C LYS A 153 15.01 -6.40 -6.91
N ASN A 154 14.20 -7.16 -6.17
CA ASN A 154 14.67 -8.33 -5.43
C ASN A 154 15.20 -9.42 -6.38
N ASN A 155 14.53 -9.65 -7.51
CA ASN A 155 15.03 -10.55 -8.55
C ASN A 155 16.43 -10.14 -9.01
N PHE A 156 16.63 -8.86 -9.33
CA PHE A 156 17.95 -8.33 -9.70
C PHE A 156 19.02 -8.57 -8.61
N PHE A 157 18.71 -8.27 -7.34
CA PHE A 157 19.65 -8.52 -6.25
C PHE A 157 20.02 -9.99 -6.10
N THR A 158 19.04 -10.90 -6.18
CA THR A 158 19.33 -12.34 -6.11
C THR A 158 20.21 -12.82 -7.27
N LEU A 159 20.04 -12.22 -8.44
CA LEU A 159 20.82 -12.54 -9.63
C LEU A 159 22.25 -12.02 -9.53
N ARG A 160 22.42 -10.82 -8.98
CA ARG A 160 23.72 -10.22 -8.68
C ARG A 160 24.46 -10.99 -7.59
N GLU A 161 23.79 -11.35 -6.49
CA GLU A 161 24.38 -12.15 -5.42
C GLU A 161 24.91 -13.49 -5.95
N ARG A 162 24.14 -14.14 -6.85
CA ARG A 162 24.60 -15.34 -7.54
C ARG A 162 25.86 -15.08 -8.38
N GLU A 163 25.97 -13.93 -9.00
CA GLU A 163 27.15 -13.55 -9.80
C GLU A 163 28.36 -13.26 -8.91
N ASP A 164 28.21 -12.50 -7.82
CA ASP A 164 29.26 -12.25 -6.83
C ASP A 164 29.83 -13.57 -6.27
N LEU A 165 28.95 -14.54 -5.95
CA LEU A 165 29.35 -15.86 -5.47
C LEU A 165 30.13 -16.65 -6.54
N LEU A 166 29.67 -16.65 -7.80
CA LEU A 166 30.35 -17.33 -8.91
C LEU A 166 31.67 -16.66 -9.30
N GLY A 167 31.72 -15.33 -9.25
CA GLY A 167 32.92 -14.53 -9.48
C GLY A 167 33.99 -14.80 -8.43
N SER A 168 33.60 -14.94 -7.16
CA SER A 168 34.51 -15.35 -6.09
C SER A 168 35.08 -16.75 -6.32
N VAL A 169 34.23 -17.73 -6.65
CA VAL A 169 34.69 -19.10 -6.94
C VAL A 169 35.61 -19.12 -8.16
N HIS A 170 35.31 -18.34 -9.20
CA HIS A 170 36.16 -18.28 -10.39
C HIS A 170 37.54 -17.69 -10.08
N ARG A 171 37.60 -16.60 -9.30
CA ARG A 171 38.86 -16.01 -8.81
C ARG A 171 39.64 -16.98 -7.92
N ASP A 172 38.96 -17.73 -7.06
CA ASP A 172 39.59 -18.75 -6.21
C ASP A 172 40.15 -19.91 -7.06
N ILE A 173 39.46 -20.32 -8.13
CA ILE A 173 39.95 -21.34 -9.06
C ILE A 173 41.15 -20.83 -9.88
N GLU A 174 41.10 -19.59 -10.37
CA GLU A 174 42.21 -18.99 -11.14
C GLU A 174 43.44 -18.73 -10.27
N SER A 175 43.25 -18.28 -9.02
CA SER A 175 44.33 -18.18 -8.03
C SER A 175 44.91 -19.54 -7.66
N TYR A 176 44.07 -20.56 -7.48
CA TYR A 176 44.52 -21.94 -7.24
C TYR A 176 45.33 -22.51 -8.43
N LYS A 177 44.95 -22.17 -9.67
CA LYS A 177 45.64 -22.59 -10.89
C LYS A 177 46.96 -21.85 -11.13
N SER A 178 47.02 -20.55 -10.81
CA SER A 178 48.23 -19.73 -10.91
C SER A 178 49.23 -19.97 -9.76
N SER A 179 48.77 -20.47 -8.61
CA SER A 179 49.56 -20.83 -7.42
C SER A 179 50.37 -22.14 -7.55
N THR A 180 50.80 -22.54 -8.75
CA THR A 180 51.60 -23.77 -8.97
C THR A 180 53.07 -23.58 -8.50
N GLY A 181 53.27 -23.31 -7.21
CA GLY A 181 54.55 -23.28 -6.50
C GLY A 181 54.43 -24.12 -5.22
N VAL A 182 54.95 -25.35 -5.27
CA VAL A 182 54.57 -26.50 -4.41
C VAL A 182 54.83 -26.30 -2.89
N ASN A 183 55.59 -25.28 -2.48
CA ASN A 183 56.03 -25.13 -1.09
C ASN A 183 55.11 -24.24 -0.21
N ASN A 184 54.33 -23.32 -0.78
CA ASN A 184 53.37 -22.50 0.00
C ASN A 184 52.00 -23.19 0.18
N ARG A 185 51.73 -24.20 -0.66
CA ARG A 185 50.45 -24.92 -0.78
C ARG A 185 49.94 -25.49 0.53
N ARG A 186 50.80 -26.18 1.28
CA ARG A 186 50.39 -26.88 2.50
C ARG A 186 50.13 -25.89 3.64
N THR A 187 50.96 -24.87 3.75
CA THR A 187 50.88 -23.84 4.79
C THR A 187 49.66 -22.95 4.60
N GLU A 188 49.35 -22.52 3.38
CA GLU A 188 48.16 -21.71 3.10
C GLU A 188 46.85 -22.47 3.32
N ILE A 189 46.80 -23.76 2.98
CA ILE A 189 45.62 -24.60 3.25
C ILE A 189 45.38 -24.73 4.76
N PHE A 190 46.43 -24.97 5.55
CA PHE A 190 46.29 -25.04 7.01
C PHE A 190 45.92 -23.69 7.63
N LEU A 191 46.46 -22.57 7.13
CA LEU A 191 46.09 -21.24 7.60
C LEU A 191 44.62 -20.92 7.28
N LYS A 192 44.18 -21.24 6.06
CA LYS A 192 42.78 -21.07 5.64
C LYS A 192 41.84 -21.96 6.45
N GLU A 193 42.21 -23.21 6.71
CA GLU A 193 41.43 -24.11 7.58
C GLU A 193 41.33 -23.58 9.01
N HIS A 194 42.42 -23.03 9.55
CA HIS A 194 42.42 -22.42 10.87
C HIS A 194 41.53 -21.18 10.96
N GLU A 195 41.52 -20.35 9.90
CA GLU A 195 40.59 -19.22 9.78
C GLU A 195 39.13 -19.70 9.71
N HIS A 196 38.83 -20.73 8.92
CA HIS A 196 37.49 -21.32 8.86
C HIS A 196 37.05 -21.93 10.20
N LEU A 197 37.95 -22.58 10.94
CA LEU A 197 37.67 -23.10 12.27
C LEU A 197 37.35 -21.98 13.26
N ARG A 198 38.15 -20.91 13.26
CA ARG A 198 37.90 -19.74 14.11
C ARG A 198 36.59 -19.04 13.78
N ASN A 199 36.26 -18.93 12.49
CA ASN A 199 34.99 -18.36 12.06
C ASN A 199 33.80 -19.27 12.47
N SER A 200 33.98 -20.58 12.37
CA SER A 200 32.97 -21.56 12.80
C SER A 200 32.75 -21.52 14.31
N ASP A 201 33.80 -21.34 15.10
CA ASP A 201 33.73 -21.19 16.56
C ASP A 201 32.88 -19.97 16.96
N SER A 202 33.13 -18.82 16.32
CA SER A 202 32.32 -17.61 16.52
C SER A 202 30.85 -17.79 16.08
N LEU A 203 30.59 -18.52 14.99
CA LEU A 203 29.21 -18.83 14.57
C LEU A 203 28.50 -19.77 15.55
N ILE A 204 29.23 -20.73 16.13
CA ILE A 204 28.70 -21.61 17.18
C ILE A 204 28.35 -20.79 18.42
N ASP A 205 29.22 -19.87 18.85
CA ASP A 205 28.93 -18.98 19.99
C ASP A 205 27.69 -18.13 19.75
N ASN A 206 27.53 -17.59 18.54
CA ASN A 206 26.34 -16.85 18.15
C ASN A 206 25.09 -17.74 18.14
N ALA A 207 25.19 -18.97 17.62
CA ALA A 207 24.08 -19.93 17.62
C ALA A 207 23.68 -20.34 19.04
N ILE A 208 24.66 -20.52 19.93
CA ILE A 208 24.45 -20.78 21.36
C ILE A 208 23.75 -19.59 22.03
N SER A 209 24.19 -18.37 21.74
CA SER A 209 23.56 -17.13 22.25
C SER A 209 22.11 -17.00 21.79
N ILE A 210 21.84 -17.21 20.49
CA ILE A 210 20.48 -17.19 19.92
C ILE A 210 19.62 -18.29 20.54
N ALA A 211 20.16 -19.50 20.72
CA ALA A 211 19.45 -20.60 21.36
C ALA A 211 19.13 -20.30 22.83
N MET A 212 20.04 -19.67 23.58
CA MET A 212 19.81 -19.22 24.95
C MET A 212 18.73 -18.15 25.02
N ALA A 213 18.80 -17.12 24.17
CA ALA A 213 17.78 -16.08 24.08
C ALA A 213 16.40 -16.64 23.69
N THR A 214 16.37 -17.61 22.77
CA THR A 214 15.14 -18.29 22.36
C THR A 214 14.56 -19.13 23.50
N LYS A 215 15.41 -19.85 24.25
CA LYS A 215 14.99 -20.61 25.44
C LYS A 215 14.37 -19.70 26.50
N GLU A 216 14.98 -18.53 26.75
CA GLU A 216 14.44 -17.55 27.69
C GLU A 216 13.08 -17.01 27.21
N ASN A 217 12.97 -16.64 25.94
CA ASN A 217 11.71 -16.17 25.34
C ASN A 217 10.60 -17.24 25.38
N ILE A 218 10.91 -18.52 25.10
CA ILE A 218 9.94 -19.63 25.22
C ILE A 218 9.50 -19.80 26.69
N THR A 219 10.42 -19.64 27.64
CA THR A 219 10.10 -19.71 29.07
C THR A 219 9.16 -18.58 29.48
N PHE A 220 9.40 -17.35 29.00
CA PHE A 220 8.51 -16.22 29.19
C PHE A 220 7.13 -16.44 28.55
N GLN A 221 7.09 -16.93 27.30
CA GLN A 221 5.85 -17.28 26.60
C GLN A 221 5.05 -18.36 27.35
N ARG A 222 5.71 -19.37 27.93
CA ARG A 222 5.06 -20.37 28.78
C ARG A 222 4.42 -19.72 30.02
N GLY A 223 5.09 -18.75 30.64
CA GLY A 223 4.52 -17.96 31.73
C GLY A 223 3.28 -17.16 31.28
N MET A 224 3.36 -16.52 30.11
CA MET A 224 2.25 -15.78 29.53
C MET A 224 1.05 -16.69 29.20
N LEU A 225 1.28 -17.85 28.57
CA LEU A 225 0.23 -18.84 28.29
C LEU A 225 -0.44 -19.34 29.56
N LYS A 226 0.33 -19.58 30.63
CA LYS A 226 -0.24 -19.95 31.94
C LYS A 226 -1.13 -18.83 32.51
N SER A 227 -0.75 -17.57 32.33
CA SER A 227 -1.56 -16.42 32.73
C SER A 227 -2.85 -16.31 31.93
N ILE A 228 -2.79 -16.54 30.60
CA ILE A 228 -3.94 -16.56 29.71
C ILE A 228 -4.86 -17.73 30.09
N GLN A 229 -4.32 -18.93 30.29
CA GLN A 229 -5.08 -20.09 30.74
C GLN A 229 -5.81 -19.77 32.05
N THR A 230 -5.13 -19.15 33.01
CA THR A 230 -5.76 -18.73 34.28
C THR A 230 -6.92 -17.75 34.03
N ARG A 231 -6.72 -16.74 33.17
CA ARG A 231 -7.78 -15.78 32.80
C ARG A 231 -8.95 -16.45 32.07
N VAL A 232 -8.69 -17.35 31.13
CA VAL A 232 -9.69 -18.14 30.42
C VAL A 232 -10.47 -19.02 31.40
N THR A 233 -9.80 -19.67 32.35
CA THR A 233 -10.47 -20.43 33.42
C THR A 233 -11.34 -19.52 34.29
N THR A 234 -10.89 -18.31 34.64
CA THR A 234 -11.73 -17.36 35.39
C THR A 234 -12.94 -16.86 34.59
N LEU A 235 -12.80 -16.69 33.26
CA LEU A 235 -13.90 -16.36 32.36
C LEU A 235 -14.88 -17.53 32.22
N ALA A 236 -14.38 -18.76 32.05
CA ALA A 236 -15.17 -19.99 32.03
C ALA A 236 -16.01 -20.15 33.31
N ASN A 237 -15.43 -19.82 34.47
CA ASN A 237 -16.16 -19.82 35.74
C ASN A 237 -17.22 -18.71 35.84
N ARG A 238 -17.16 -17.65 35.03
CA ARG A 238 -18.17 -16.57 34.96
C ARG A 238 -19.24 -16.79 33.88
N PHE A 239 -19.00 -17.63 32.88
CA PHE A 239 -20.00 -18.01 31.87
C PHE A 239 -21.32 -18.56 32.45
N PRO A 240 -21.36 -19.39 33.51
CA PRO A 240 -22.64 -19.82 34.11
C PRO A 240 -23.44 -18.65 34.74
N ALA A 241 -22.79 -17.58 35.17
CA ALA A 241 -23.47 -16.38 35.69
C ALA A 241 -24.13 -15.55 34.56
N ILE A 242 -23.51 -15.52 33.37
CA ILE A 242 -24.07 -14.88 32.17
C ILE A 242 -25.31 -15.66 31.69
N ASN A 243 -25.33 -16.99 31.81
CA ASN A 243 -26.51 -17.80 31.51
C ASN A 243 -27.69 -17.53 32.48
N SER A 244 -27.42 -17.12 33.73
CA SER A 244 -28.49 -16.67 34.65
C SER A 244 -29.08 -15.31 34.24
N LEU A 245 -28.24 -14.40 33.72
CA LEU A 245 -28.67 -13.10 33.20
C LEU A 245 -29.45 -13.22 31.89
N ILE A 246 -29.02 -14.10 30.96
CA ILE A 246 -29.76 -14.36 29.71
C ILE A 246 -31.14 -14.97 30.01
N HIS A 247 -31.23 -15.82 31.03
CA HIS A 247 -32.51 -16.38 31.49
C HIS A 247 -33.43 -15.31 32.09
N LYS A 248 -32.89 -14.38 32.89
CA LYS A 248 -33.67 -13.25 33.45
C LYS A 248 -34.17 -12.29 32.37
N ILE A 249 -33.42 -12.07 31.30
CA ILE A 249 -33.82 -11.21 30.18
C ILE A 249 -34.95 -11.86 29.36
N ASN A 250 -34.89 -13.16 29.10
CA ASN A 250 -35.94 -13.87 28.36
C ASN A 250 -37.28 -13.94 29.11
N LEU A 251 -37.28 -13.88 30.45
CA LEU A 251 -38.51 -13.93 31.26
C LEU A 251 -39.35 -12.64 31.20
N ARG A 252 -38.73 -11.45 31.08
CA ARG A 252 -39.51 -10.20 30.88
C ARG A 252 -40.18 -10.15 29.51
N LYS A 253 -39.48 -10.55 28.46
CA LYS A 253 -40.01 -10.56 27.08
C LYS A 253 -41.17 -11.56 26.90
N ARG A 254 -41.15 -12.68 27.65
CA ARG A 254 -42.25 -13.66 27.67
C ARG A 254 -43.51 -13.12 28.36
N ARG A 255 -43.37 -12.32 29.42
CA ARG A 255 -44.51 -11.73 30.13
C ARG A 255 -45.26 -10.72 29.28
N ASP A 256 -44.56 -9.84 28.58
CA ASP A 256 -45.19 -8.81 27.74
C ASP A 256 -45.95 -9.43 26.55
N SER A 257 -45.39 -10.49 25.95
CA SER A 257 -46.05 -11.23 24.86
C SER A 257 -47.30 -11.98 25.34
N LEU A 258 -47.29 -12.54 26.56
CA LEU A 258 -48.46 -13.20 27.16
C LEU A 258 -49.60 -12.21 27.45
N ILE A 259 -49.27 -11.03 27.97
CA ILE A 259 -50.27 -9.98 28.25
C ILE A 259 -50.87 -9.48 26.94
N LEU A 260 -50.04 -9.19 25.93
CA LEU A 260 -50.50 -8.73 24.62
C LEU A 260 -51.41 -9.76 23.94
N GLY A 261 -51.01 -11.04 23.93
CA GLY A 261 -51.81 -12.13 23.38
C GLY A 261 -53.14 -12.32 24.10
N GLY A 262 -53.17 -12.17 25.43
CA GLY A 262 -54.40 -12.22 26.23
C GLY A 262 -55.39 -11.10 25.89
N VAL A 263 -54.91 -9.87 25.74
CA VAL A 263 -55.75 -8.72 25.36
C VAL A 263 -56.36 -8.92 23.98
N ILE A 264 -55.55 -9.36 23.01
CA ILE A 264 -56.02 -9.66 21.65
C ILE A 264 -57.07 -10.76 21.67
N GLY A 265 -56.84 -11.86 22.40
CA GLY A 265 -57.78 -12.97 22.52
C GLY A 265 -59.11 -12.60 23.19
N ILE A 266 -59.07 -11.78 24.24
CA ILE A 266 -60.29 -11.27 24.87
C ILE A 266 -61.06 -10.35 23.92
N CYS A 267 -60.35 -9.46 23.21
CA CYS A 267 -60.97 -8.55 22.26
C CYS A 267 -61.64 -9.29 21.10
N THR A 268 -61.04 -10.37 20.61
CA THR A 268 -61.63 -11.21 19.55
C THR A 268 -62.84 -12.00 20.05
N ILE A 269 -62.82 -12.54 21.27
CA ILE A 269 -63.98 -13.23 21.87
C ILE A 269 -65.17 -12.29 22.04
N ILE A 270 -64.94 -11.07 22.54
CA ILE A 270 -66.01 -10.06 22.71
C ILE A 270 -66.63 -9.70 21.36
N LEU A 271 -65.81 -9.49 20.32
CA LEU A 271 -66.32 -9.22 18.97
C LEU A 271 -67.14 -10.40 18.42
N LEU A 272 -66.69 -11.63 18.63
CA LEU A 272 -67.42 -12.82 18.18
C LEU A 272 -68.79 -12.94 18.86
N LEU A 273 -68.84 -12.72 20.18
CA LEU A 273 -70.10 -12.70 20.92
C LEU A 273 -71.04 -11.59 20.44
N TYR A 274 -70.52 -10.39 20.16
CA TYR A 274 -71.32 -9.29 19.61
C TYR A 274 -71.84 -9.57 18.20
N THR A 275 -71.09 -10.29 17.37
CA THR A 275 -71.57 -10.66 16.03
C THR A 275 -72.58 -11.80 16.02
N PHE A 276 -72.55 -12.68 17.03
CA PHE A 276 -73.47 -13.81 17.15
C PHE A 276 -74.74 -13.50 17.97
N HIS A 277 -74.78 -12.34 18.64
CA HIS A 277 -75.92 -11.86 19.42
C HIS A 277 -76.52 -10.61 18.78
#